data_AF-A0A925J7X6-F1
#
_entry.id   AF-A0A925J7X6-F1
#
_cell.length_a   1.000
_cell.length_b   1.000
_cell.length_c   1.000
_cell.angle_alpha   90.00
_cell.angle_beta   90.00
_cell.angle_gamma   90.00
#
_symmetry.space_group_name_H-M   'P 1'
#
loop_
_entity.id
_entity.type
_entity.pdbx_description
1 polymer ?
#
loop_
_entity_poly.entity_id
_entity_poly.type
_entity_poly.pdbx_seq_one_letter_code
_entity_poly.pdbx_strand_id
1 'polypeptide(L)'
;MLDINVLEDTASEIFWGELSPSEHLLQIYEDDEIFLDTLEGFVAGGLKAGDGVVVLATESHITGLDMRLSSQGIDINAARLNGDYIVVDAEEALSVFIADGWPNDDQFHELVADLLRRARSDERRVRAFGELVAVLWGRGHIAATVRLEYLWHNLCRERGFSLFCAYPKIGFTDFALKSMQEICDVHSRVIH
;
A
#
# COMPACT_ATOMS: atom_id res chain seq x y z
N MET A 1 15.09 31.76 -9.42
CA MET A 1 13.94 31.49 -8.55
C MET A 1 13.72 30.00 -8.69
N LEU A 2 14.22 29.20 -7.74
CA LEU A 2 14.01 27.75 -7.77
C LEU A 2 12.59 27.53 -7.28
N ASP A 3 11.77 26.88 -8.09
CA ASP A 3 10.39 26.55 -7.74
C ASP A 3 10.41 25.59 -6.55
N ILE A 4 9.85 26.03 -5.43
CA ILE A 4 9.78 25.25 -4.18
C ILE A 4 9.10 23.90 -4.43
N ASN A 5 8.11 23.85 -5.33
CA ASN A 5 7.44 22.62 -5.75
C ASN A 5 8.40 21.61 -6.40
N VAL A 6 9.39 22.04 -7.18
CA VAL A 6 10.34 21.12 -7.84
C VAL A 6 11.28 20.48 -6.81
N LEU A 7 11.61 21.20 -5.73
CA LEU A 7 12.45 20.67 -4.65
C LEU A 7 11.69 19.69 -3.74
N GLU A 8 10.40 19.89 -3.51
CA GLU A 8 9.56 18.92 -2.78
C GLU A 8 9.28 17.67 -3.62
N ASP A 9 9.00 17.82 -4.91
CA ASP A 9 8.74 16.70 -5.83
C ASP A 9 9.98 15.82 -6.01
N THR A 10 11.16 16.44 -6.14
CA THR A 10 12.44 15.70 -6.20
C THR A 10 12.81 15.03 -4.87
N ALA A 11 12.51 15.65 -3.72
CA ALA A 11 12.72 15.02 -2.42
C ALA A 11 11.79 13.82 -2.19
N SER A 12 10.54 13.90 -2.63
CA SER A 12 9.58 12.79 -2.61
C SER A 12 10.01 11.67 -3.55
N GLU A 13 10.40 11.99 -4.79
CA GLU A 13 10.94 11.00 -5.75
C GLU A 13 12.19 10.30 -5.21
N ILE A 14 13.10 11.01 -4.54
CA ILE A 14 14.27 10.43 -3.89
C ILE A 14 13.86 9.51 -2.73
N PHE A 15 12.92 9.94 -1.89
CA PHE A 15 12.41 9.14 -0.78
C PHE A 15 11.82 7.81 -1.24
N TRP A 16 10.99 7.84 -2.29
CA TRP A 16 10.36 6.63 -2.84
C TRP A 16 11.31 5.83 -3.74
N GLY A 17 12.34 6.44 -4.32
CA GLY A 17 13.38 5.77 -5.11
C GLY A 17 14.31 4.91 -4.25
N GLU A 18 14.54 5.31 -2.99
CA GLU A 18 15.46 4.65 -2.05
C GLU A 18 14.83 3.51 -1.25
N LEU A 19 13.54 3.20 -1.46
CA LEU A 19 12.89 2.08 -0.78
C LEU A 19 13.71 0.81 -0.96
N SER A 20 13.99 0.11 0.12
CA SER A 20 14.71 -1.17 0.13
C SER A 20 13.72 -2.33 0.07
N PRO A 21 14.09 -3.48 -0.53
CA PRO A 21 13.30 -4.69 -0.43
C PRO A 21 13.04 -5.04 1.05
N SER A 22 11.84 -5.49 1.35
CA SER A 22 11.37 -5.84 2.71
C SER A 22 11.17 -4.66 3.66
N GLU A 23 11.26 -3.41 3.21
CA GLU A 23 10.75 -2.28 4.00
C GLU A 23 9.21 -2.34 4.07
N HIS A 24 8.68 -2.26 5.29
CA HIS A 24 7.26 -2.13 5.57
C HIS A 24 7.00 -0.74 6.17
N LEU A 25 6.33 0.13 5.41
CA LEU A 25 6.07 1.52 5.76
C LEU A 25 4.61 1.72 6.17
N LEU A 26 4.40 2.57 7.17
CA LEU A 26 3.08 2.98 7.64
C LEU A 26 2.89 4.48 7.46
N GLN A 27 1.77 4.90 6.87
CA GLN A 27 1.27 6.27 7.00
C GLN A 27 0.04 6.29 7.90
N ILE A 28 -0.06 7.30 8.76
CA ILE A 28 -1.29 7.65 9.46
C ILE A 28 -1.73 9.02 8.96
N TYR A 29 -2.89 9.10 8.31
CA TYR A 29 -3.34 10.30 7.60
C TYR A 29 -4.61 10.90 8.19
N GLU A 30 -4.76 12.23 8.15
CA GLU A 30 -5.96 12.92 8.64
C GLU A 30 -7.00 13.17 7.56
N ASP A 31 -6.56 13.23 6.31
CA ASP A 31 -7.33 13.67 5.14
C ASP A 31 -6.95 12.85 3.91
N ASP A 32 -7.95 12.50 3.09
CA ASP A 32 -7.77 11.64 1.92
C ASP A 32 -6.88 12.28 0.85
N GLU A 33 -6.81 13.62 0.74
CA GLU A 33 -5.90 14.27 -0.22
C GLU A 33 -4.44 14.07 0.19
N ILE A 34 -4.12 14.18 1.49
CA ILE A 34 -2.77 13.93 2.02
C ILE A 34 -2.37 12.47 1.79
N PHE A 35 -3.31 11.55 2.00
CA PHE A 35 -3.11 10.14 1.71
C PHE A 35 -2.83 9.90 0.23
N LEU A 36 -3.67 10.46 -0.65
CA LEU A 36 -3.51 10.30 -2.10
C LEU A 36 -2.21 10.94 -2.61
N ASP A 37 -1.75 12.07 -2.06
CA ASP A 37 -0.45 12.67 -2.41
C ASP A 37 0.71 11.69 -2.13
N THR A 38 0.62 11.01 -0.98
CA THR A 38 1.65 10.05 -0.53
C THR A 38 1.61 8.77 -1.36
N LEU A 39 0.41 8.23 -1.60
CA LEU A 39 0.20 7.05 -2.42
C LEU A 39 0.61 7.29 -3.88
N GLU A 40 0.30 8.46 -4.43
CA GLU A 40 0.71 8.88 -5.76
C GLU A 40 2.23 8.89 -5.90
N GLY A 41 2.96 9.49 -4.95
CA GLY A 41 4.42 9.47 -4.94
C GLY A 41 5.00 8.05 -4.92
N PHE A 42 4.45 7.17 -4.09
CA PHE A 42 4.86 5.76 -4.00
C PHE A 42 4.66 5.01 -5.34
N VAL A 43 3.49 5.15 -5.96
CA VAL A 43 3.11 4.45 -7.20
C VAL A 43 3.83 5.04 -8.41
N ALA A 44 3.80 6.36 -8.58
CA ALA A 44 4.47 7.05 -9.68
C ALA A 44 5.98 6.80 -9.65
N GLY A 45 6.61 6.88 -8.46
CA GLY A 45 8.03 6.58 -8.29
C GLY A 45 8.39 5.15 -8.69
N GLY A 46 7.54 4.17 -8.33
CA GLY A 46 7.73 2.78 -8.75
C GLY A 46 7.63 2.59 -10.26
N LEU A 47 6.57 3.12 -10.87
CA LEU A 47 6.36 3.00 -12.33
C LEU A 47 7.47 3.69 -13.13
N LYS A 48 7.91 4.88 -12.71
CA LYS A 48 9.04 5.61 -13.33
C LYS A 48 10.36 4.85 -13.20
N ALA A 49 10.56 4.10 -12.10
CA ALA A 49 11.73 3.25 -11.88
C ALA A 49 11.68 1.91 -12.62
N GLY A 50 10.54 1.57 -13.25
CA GLY A 50 10.32 0.27 -13.91
C GLY A 50 9.93 -0.87 -12.97
N ASP A 51 9.54 -0.56 -11.73
CA ASP A 51 9.05 -1.54 -10.76
C ASP A 51 7.64 -2.03 -11.13
N GLY A 52 7.30 -3.24 -10.68
CA GLY A 52 5.90 -3.69 -10.66
C GLY A 52 5.20 -3.17 -9.41
N VAL A 53 4.03 -2.57 -9.57
CA VAL A 53 3.28 -1.95 -8.47
C VAL A 53 1.93 -2.64 -8.32
N VAL A 54 1.66 -3.17 -7.12
CA VAL A 54 0.37 -3.75 -6.73
C VAL A 54 -0.32 -2.81 -5.75
N VAL A 55 -1.58 -2.48 -6.00
CA VAL A 55 -2.41 -1.62 -5.15
C VAL A 55 -3.66 -2.38 -4.76
N LEU A 56 -3.85 -2.63 -3.47
CA LEU A 56 -5.10 -3.13 -2.89
C LEU A 56 -5.73 -1.99 -2.09
N ALA A 57 -6.70 -1.31 -2.69
CA ALA A 57 -7.28 -0.07 -2.15
C ALA A 57 -8.78 -0.02 -2.43
N THR A 58 -9.51 0.87 -1.77
CA THR A 58 -10.94 1.07 -2.04
C THR A 58 -11.15 1.64 -3.44
N GLU A 59 -12.29 1.33 -4.08
CA GLU A 59 -12.66 1.87 -5.39
C GLU A 59 -12.51 3.40 -5.50
N SER A 60 -12.86 4.13 -4.43
CA SER A 60 -12.71 5.60 -4.37
C SER A 60 -11.25 6.03 -4.45
N HIS A 61 -10.36 5.39 -3.68
CA HIS A 61 -8.94 5.72 -3.69
C HIS A 61 -8.24 5.28 -4.98
N ILE A 62 -8.64 4.14 -5.55
CA ILE A 62 -8.18 3.70 -6.87
C ILE A 62 -8.52 4.75 -7.92
N THR A 63 -9.77 5.21 -7.95
CA THR A 63 -10.22 6.21 -8.92
C THR A 63 -9.47 7.53 -8.75
N GLY A 64 -9.32 8.00 -7.50
CA GLY A 64 -8.56 9.20 -7.17
C GLY A 64 -7.11 9.12 -7.64
N LEU A 65 -6.44 8.00 -7.31
CA LEU A 65 -5.06 7.73 -7.71
C LEU A 65 -4.89 7.67 -9.23
N ASP A 66 -5.75 6.95 -9.94
CA ASP A 66 -5.68 6.80 -11.41
C ASP A 66 -5.79 8.15 -12.13
N MET A 67 -6.67 9.04 -11.66
CA MET A 67 -6.80 10.40 -12.21
C MET A 67 -5.51 11.21 -12.01
N ARG A 68 -4.94 11.14 -10.82
CA ARG A 68 -3.71 11.83 -10.43
C ARG A 68 -2.51 11.33 -11.24
N LEU A 69 -2.28 10.02 -11.31
CA LEU A 69 -1.22 9.41 -12.14
C LEU A 69 -1.35 9.78 -13.63
N SER A 70 -2.57 9.76 -14.17
CA SER A 70 -2.83 10.15 -15.56
C SER A 70 -2.50 11.62 -15.81
N SER A 71 -2.78 12.50 -14.84
CA SER A 71 -2.45 13.93 -14.92
C SER A 71 -0.94 14.20 -14.96
N GLN A 72 -0.13 13.29 -14.42
CA GLN A 72 1.33 13.31 -14.52
C GLN A 72 1.87 12.72 -15.84
N GLY A 73 0.99 12.30 -16.75
CA GLY A 73 1.36 11.71 -18.04
C GLY A 73 1.72 10.22 -17.99
N ILE A 74 1.40 9.52 -16.90
CA ILE A 74 1.54 8.06 -16.83
C ILE A 74 0.39 7.42 -17.60
N ASP A 75 0.69 6.58 -18.58
CA ASP A 75 -0.32 5.78 -19.30
C ASP A 75 -0.73 4.58 -18.43
N ILE A 76 -1.77 4.78 -17.61
CA ILE A 76 -2.29 3.76 -16.70
C ILE A 76 -2.81 2.51 -17.44
N ASN A 77 -3.30 2.67 -18.68
CA ASN A 77 -3.83 1.55 -19.45
C ASN A 77 -2.70 0.66 -19.96
N ALA A 78 -1.63 1.28 -20.47
CA ALA A 78 -0.43 0.56 -20.86
C ALA A 78 0.22 -0.14 -19.65
N ALA A 79 0.36 0.57 -18.52
CA ALA A 79 0.92 0.00 -17.30
C ALA A 79 0.11 -1.21 -16.78
N ARG A 80 -1.22 -1.15 -16.84
CA ARG A 80 -2.09 -2.29 -16.51
C ARG A 80 -1.92 -3.46 -17.47
N LEU A 81 -1.90 -3.18 -18.78
CA LEU A 81 -1.76 -4.22 -19.80
C LEU A 81 -0.44 -4.98 -19.69
N ASN A 82 0.64 -4.27 -19.35
CA ASN A 82 1.97 -4.84 -19.15
C ASN A 82 2.13 -5.54 -17.79
N GLY A 83 1.17 -5.39 -16.87
CA GLY A 83 1.25 -5.90 -15.51
C GLY A 83 2.17 -5.08 -14.59
N ASP A 84 2.56 -3.87 -15.02
CA ASP A 84 3.38 -2.90 -14.28
C ASP A 84 2.57 -2.26 -13.16
N TYR A 85 1.26 -2.12 -13.36
CA TYR A 85 0.33 -1.58 -12.40
C TYR A 85 -0.87 -2.51 -12.24
N ILE A 86 -0.95 -3.20 -11.12
CA ILE A 86 -2.02 -4.14 -10.80
C ILE A 86 -2.85 -3.55 -9.67
N VAL A 87 -4.16 -3.43 -9.89
CA VAL A 87 -5.08 -2.89 -8.91
C VAL A 87 -6.15 -3.93 -8.58
N VAL A 88 -6.47 -4.06 -7.29
CA VAL A 88 -7.54 -4.90 -6.77
C VAL A 88 -8.34 -4.08 -5.77
N ASP A 89 -9.67 -4.11 -5.90
CA ASP A 89 -10.53 -3.47 -4.91
C ASP A 89 -10.37 -4.13 -3.53
N ALA A 90 -10.32 -3.30 -2.49
CA ALA A 90 -10.06 -3.77 -1.14
C ALA A 90 -11.18 -4.67 -0.59
N GLU A 91 -12.43 -4.36 -0.92
CA GLU A 91 -13.58 -5.16 -0.48
C GLU A 91 -13.62 -6.51 -1.20
N GLU A 92 -13.35 -6.51 -2.50
CA GLU A 92 -13.20 -7.73 -3.27
C GLU A 92 -12.08 -8.60 -2.71
N ALA A 93 -10.90 -8.02 -2.45
CA ALA A 93 -9.77 -8.74 -1.87
C ALA A 93 -10.11 -9.34 -0.49
N LEU A 94 -10.68 -8.55 0.42
CA LEU A 94 -11.08 -9.02 1.74
C LEU A 94 -12.12 -10.14 1.64
N SER A 95 -13.06 -10.08 0.69
CA SER A 95 -14.07 -11.13 0.51
C SER A 95 -13.49 -12.50 0.16
N VAL A 96 -12.28 -12.55 -0.39
CA VAL A 96 -11.60 -13.80 -0.77
C VAL A 96 -11.05 -14.54 0.44
N PHE A 97 -10.53 -13.83 1.44
CA PHE A 97 -9.79 -14.45 2.56
C PHE A 97 -10.30 -14.10 3.94
N ILE A 98 -11.32 -13.25 4.09
CA ILE A 98 -12.00 -13.02 5.38
C ILE A 98 -13.20 -13.96 5.50
N ALA A 99 -13.20 -14.79 6.53
CA ALA A 99 -14.33 -15.63 6.92
C ALA A 99 -14.69 -15.35 8.39
N ASP A 100 -15.98 -15.13 8.67
CA ASP A 100 -16.50 -14.85 10.03
C ASP A 100 -15.75 -13.70 10.75
N GLY A 101 -15.29 -12.70 9.99
CA GLY A 101 -14.54 -11.54 10.51
C GLY A 101 -13.07 -11.82 10.84
N TRP A 102 -12.51 -12.96 10.40
CA TRP A 102 -11.12 -13.34 10.63
C TRP A 102 -10.40 -13.71 9.31
N PRO A 103 -9.11 -13.34 9.14
CA PRO A 103 -8.34 -13.73 7.97
C PRO A 103 -7.99 -15.22 7.97
N ASN A 104 -8.26 -15.87 6.85
CA ASN A 104 -7.68 -17.15 6.47
C ASN A 104 -6.29 -16.91 5.90
N ASP A 105 -5.27 -17.41 6.60
CA ASP A 105 -3.88 -17.17 6.24
C ASP A 105 -3.53 -17.74 4.85
N ASP A 106 -3.96 -18.97 4.54
CA ASP A 106 -3.60 -19.64 3.29
C ASP A 106 -4.19 -18.91 2.08
N GLN A 107 -5.46 -18.50 2.18
CA GLN A 107 -6.14 -17.74 1.11
C GLN A 107 -5.52 -16.34 0.92
N PHE A 108 -5.13 -15.67 2.01
CA PHE A 108 -4.39 -14.43 1.92
C PHE A 108 -3.05 -14.63 1.18
N HIS A 109 -2.28 -15.65 1.58
CA HIS A 109 -0.99 -15.94 0.95
C HIS A 109 -1.14 -16.28 -0.53
N GLU A 110 -2.14 -17.09 -0.89
CA GLU A 110 -2.41 -17.46 -2.28
C GLU A 110 -2.73 -16.23 -3.14
N LEU A 111 -3.67 -15.38 -2.68
CA LEU A 111 -4.06 -14.16 -3.38
C LEU A 111 -2.87 -13.24 -3.58
N VAL A 112 -2.17 -12.87 -2.51
CA VAL A 112 -1.09 -11.89 -2.59
C VAL A 112 0.12 -12.44 -3.34
N ALA A 113 0.45 -13.73 -3.18
CA ALA A 113 1.55 -14.34 -3.93
C ALA A 113 1.29 -14.35 -5.44
N ASP A 114 0.05 -14.57 -5.89
CA ASP A 114 -0.28 -14.49 -7.32
C ASP A 114 -0.10 -13.06 -7.86
N LEU A 115 -0.59 -12.06 -7.14
CA LEU A 115 -0.43 -10.65 -7.52
C LEU A 115 1.05 -10.26 -7.61
N LEU A 116 1.84 -10.62 -6.60
CA LEU A 116 3.28 -10.35 -6.59
C LEU A 116 4.00 -11.08 -7.73
N ARG A 117 3.63 -12.33 -8.03
CA ARG A 117 4.21 -13.10 -9.13
C ARG A 117 3.95 -12.44 -10.48
N ARG A 118 2.73 -11.95 -10.71
CA ARG A 118 2.37 -11.20 -11.93
C ARG A 118 3.14 -9.88 -12.02
N ALA A 119 3.29 -9.18 -10.91
CA ALA A 119 4.04 -7.94 -10.85
C ALA A 119 5.56 -8.15 -11.05
N ARG A 120 6.13 -9.34 -10.84
CA ARG A 120 7.58 -9.63 -10.96
C ARG A 120 8.09 -9.93 -12.38
N SER A 121 7.38 -9.55 -13.45
CA SER A 121 7.86 -9.78 -14.83
C SER A 121 9.31 -9.33 -15.00
N ASP A 122 10.15 -10.17 -15.62
CA ASP A 122 11.56 -9.88 -15.93
C ASP A 122 12.45 -9.53 -14.72
N GLU A 123 12.21 -10.18 -13.57
CA GLU A 123 12.99 -10.01 -12.31
C GLU A 123 12.97 -8.60 -11.72
N ARG A 124 12.08 -7.73 -12.19
CA ARG A 124 11.95 -6.37 -11.63
C ARG A 124 11.56 -6.40 -10.15
N ARG A 125 11.89 -5.30 -9.47
CA ARG A 125 11.46 -5.09 -8.08
C ARG A 125 9.94 -4.91 -8.04
N VAL A 126 9.36 -5.24 -6.88
CA VAL A 126 7.93 -5.05 -6.64
C VAL A 126 7.68 -4.16 -5.45
N ARG A 127 6.66 -3.32 -5.60
CA ARG A 127 6.06 -2.48 -4.56
C ARG A 127 4.62 -2.91 -4.39
N ALA A 128 4.16 -2.96 -3.14
CA ALA A 128 2.76 -3.22 -2.82
C ALA A 128 2.22 -2.13 -1.90
N PHE A 129 0.98 -1.72 -2.14
CA PHE A 129 0.19 -0.92 -1.22
C PHE A 129 -1.03 -1.73 -0.76
N GLY A 130 -1.33 -1.71 0.55
CA GLY A 130 -2.45 -2.43 1.13
C GLY A 130 -3.29 -1.59 2.08
N GLU A 131 -4.50 -1.20 1.66
CA GLU A 131 -5.52 -0.52 2.47
C GLU A 131 -6.41 -1.50 3.25
N LEU A 132 -6.26 -2.81 3.01
CA LEU A 132 -7.13 -3.84 3.60
C LEU A 132 -7.18 -3.78 5.14
N VAL A 133 -6.04 -3.43 5.75
CA VAL A 133 -5.89 -3.29 7.19
C VAL A 133 -6.69 -2.10 7.74
N ALA A 134 -6.75 -0.99 7.00
CA ALA A 134 -7.55 0.19 7.35
C ALA A 134 -9.05 -0.07 7.20
N VAL A 135 -9.47 -0.81 6.16
CA VAL A 135 -10.87 -1.22 5.98
C VAL A 135 -11.34 -2.09 7.16
N LEU A 136 -10.55 -3.09 7.58
CA LEU A 136 -10.87 -3.91 8.75
C LEU A 136 -10.90 -3.09 10.05
N TRP A 137 -9.97 -2.15 10.18
CA TRP A 137 -9.90 -1.26 11.34
C TRP A 137 -11.14 -0.37 11.45
N GLY A 138 -11.57 0.25 10.34
CA GLY A 138 -12.77 1.09 10.28
C GLY A 138 -14.06 0.33 10.61
N ARG A 139 -14.07 -1.00 10.40
CA ARG A 139 -15.18 -1.90 10.79
C ARG A 139 -15.13 -2.34 12.26
N GLY A 140 -14.09 -1.96 13.01
CA GLY A 140 -13.90 -2.37 14.40
C GLY A 140 -13.31 -3.78 14.58
N HIS A 141 -12.82 -4.42 13.51
CA HIS A 141 -12.23 -5.76 13.57
C HIS A 141 -10.74 -5.72 13.98
N ILE A 142 -10.44 -5.08 15.12
CA ILE A 142 -9.07 -4.77 15.58
C ILE A 142 -8.16 -6.00 15.60
N ALA A 143 -8.62 -7.12 16.18
CA ALA A 143 -7.80 -8.32 16.28
C ALA A 143 -7.49 -8.95 14.90
N ALA A 144 -8.43 -8.87 13.95
CA ALA A 144 -8.23 -9.32 12.58
C ALA A 144 -7.26 -8.40 11.83
N THR A 145 -7.34 -7.08 12.06
CA THR A 145 -6.36 -6.11 11.53
C THR A 145 -4.95 -6.45 12.00
N VAL A 146 -4.73 -6.68 13.30
CA VAL A 146 -3.42 -7.06 13.84
C VAL A 146 -2.93 -8.37 13.21
N ARG A 147 -3.80 -9.38 13.03
CA ARG A 147 -3.41 -10.62 12.36
C ARG A 147 -2.98 -10.35 10.91
N LEU A 148 -3.74 -9.55 10.17
CA LEU A 148 -3.43 -9.22 8.78
C LEU A 148 -2.11 -8.46 8.64
N GLU A 149 -1.79 -7.56 9.58
CA GLU A 149 -0.49 -6.89 9.65
C GLU A 149 0.69 -7.86 9.80
N TYR A 150 0.56 -8.86 10.68
CA TYR A 150 1.57 -9.91 10.79
C TYR A 150 1.73 -10.73 9.50
N LEU A 151 0.64 -11.04 8.80
CA LEU A 151 0.69 -11.76 7.52
C LEU A 151 1.42 -10.94 6.45
N TRP A 152 1.08 -9.65 6.33
CA TRP A 152 1.75 -8.72 5.44
C TRP A 152 3.25 -8.59 5.72
N HIS A 153 3.61 -8.39 7.00
CA HIS A 153 5.01 -8.29 7.42
C HIS A 153 5.83 -9.54 7.08
N ASN A 154 5.30 -10.71 7.41
CA ASN A 154 5.99 -11.99 7.13
C ASN A 154 6.18 -12.17 5.62
N LEU A 155 5.13 -11.94 4.84
CA LEU A 155 5.19 -12.10 3.39
C LEU A 155 6.15 -11.09 2.73
N CYS A 156 6.17 -9.84 3.21
CA CYS A 156 7.09 -8.79 2.78
C CYS A 156 8.55 -9.19 2.96
N ARG A 157 8.88 -9.81 4.10
CA ARG A 157 10.22 -10.34 4.39
C ARG A 157 10.56 -11.59 3.57
N GLU A 158 9.63 -12.52 3.45
CA GLU A 158 9.85 -13.79 2.74
C GLU A 158 10.00 -13.62 1.23
N ARG A 159 9.24 -12.67 0.64
CA ARG A 159 9.19 -12.47 -0.81
C ARG A 159 10.06 -11.31 -1.27
N GLY A 160 10.50 -10.41 -0.39
CA GLY A 160 11.41 -9.32 -0.72
C GLY A 160 10.80 -8.27 -1.64
N PHE A 161 9.71 -7.63 -1.21
CA PHE A 161 9.10 -6.46 -1.87
C PHE A 161 9.01 -5.30 -0.87
N SER A 162 8.77 -4.08 -1.34
CA SER A 162 8.52 -2.93 -0.44
C SER A 162 7.01 -2.79 -0.24
N LEU A 163 6.57 -2.69 1.00
CA LEU A 163 5.16 -2.63 1.38
C LEU A 163 4.84 -1.29 2.01
N PHE A 164 3.76 -0.66 1.57
CA PHE A 164 3.21 0.55 2.14
C PHE A 164 1.77 0.31 2.62
N CYS A 165 1.50 0.60 3.88
CA CYS A 165 0.17 0.56 4.49
C CYS A 165 -0.20 1.95 4.99
N ALA A 166 -1.49 2.28 4.99
CA ALA A 166 -1.99 3.58 5.43
C ALA A 166 -3.25 3.42 6.29
N TYR A 167 -3.42 4.28 7.29
CA TYR A 167 -4.57 4.28 8.18
C TYR A 167 -5.15 5.69 8.35
N PRO A 168 -6.48 5.85 8.29
CA PRO A 168 -7.11 7.12 8.64
C PRO A 168 -6.99 7.38 10.14
N LYS A 169 -6.71 8.63 10.51
CA LYS A 169 -6.58 9.06 11.92
C LYS A 169 -7.91 8.96 12.66
N ILE A 170 -9.01 9.05 11.92
CA ILE A 170 -10.37 8.90 12.46
C ILE A 170 -10.58 7.41 12.79
N GLY A 171 -10.43 7.06 14.06
CA GLY A 171 -10.49 5.68 14.55
C GLY A 171 -9.49 5.38 15.66
N PHE A 172 -8.50 6.25 15.88
CA PHE A 172 -7.60 6.17 17.03
C PHE A 172 -8.27 6.76 18.27
N THR A 173 -8.90 5.90 19.07
CA THR A 173 -9.36 6.22 20.44
C THR A 173 -8.29 5.81 21.48
N ASP A 174 -8.41 6.23 22.74
CA ASP A 174 -7.43 5.85 23.79
C ASP A 174 -7.28 4.32 23.96
N PHE A 175 -8.32 3.54 23.67
CA PHE A 175 -8.28 2.07 23.67
C PHE A 175 -7.44 1.50 22.50
N ALA A 176 -7.37 2.22 21.39
CA ALA A 176 -6.61 1.85 20.19
C ALA A 176 -5.09 2.05 20.34
N LEU A 177 -4.62 2.80 21.34
CA LEU A 177 -3.20 3.11 21.53
C LEU A 177 -2.33 1.87 21.78
N LYS A 178 -2.88 0.84 22.44
CA LYS A 178 -2.13 -0.42 22.67
C LYS A 178 -2.01 -1.26 21.39
N SER A 179 -3.11 -1.41 20.65
CA SER A 179 -3.09 -2.07 19.33
C SER A 179 -2.23 -1.29 18.33
N MET A 180 -2.17 0.05 18.45
CA MET A 180 -1.28 0.88 17.65
C MET A 180 0.19 0.57 17.92
N GLN A 181 0.61 0.38 19.17
CA GLN A 181 2.00 -0.01 19.45
C GLN A 181 2.33 -1.33 18.75
N GLU A 182 1.42 -2.32 18.82
CA GLU A 182 1.59 -3.60 18.14
C GLU A 182 1.67 -3.44 16.61
N ILE A 183 0.88 -2.54 16.01
CA ILE A 183 0.96 -2.23 14.58
C ILE A 183 2.28 -1.53 14.25
N CYS A 184 2.65 -0.47 14.98
CA CYS A 184 3.87 0.28 14.75
C CYS A 184 5.13 -0.59 14.90
N ASP A 185 5.15 -1.52 15.86
CA ASP A 185 6.29 -2.43 16.09
C ASP A 185 6.54 -3.40 14.92
N VAL A 186 5.53 -3.64 14.09
CA VAL A 186 5.61 -4.49 12.89
C VAL A 186 6.13 -3.71 11.67
N HIS A 187 6.14 -2.38 11.73
CA HIS A 187 6.58 -1.52 10.62
C HIS A 187 8.03 -1.09 10.78
N SER A 188 8.76 -1.10 9.66
CA SER A 188 10.17 -0.69 9.63
C SER A 188 10.32 0.83 9.75
N ARG A 189 9.35 1.59 9.22
CA ARG A 189 9.32 3.06 9.23
C ARG A 189 7.88 3.56 9.31
N VAL A 190 7.64 4.63 10.07
CA VAL A 190 6.34 5.31 10.18
C VAL A 190 6.49 6.73 9.62
N ILE A 191 5.56 7.15 8.77
CA ILE A 191 5.46 8.46 8.14
C ILE A 191 4.21 9.15 8.69
N HIS A 192 4.32 10.45 8.98
CA HIS A 192 3.25 11.30 9.50
C HIS A 192 2.92 12.40 8.50
#